data_AF-A0A2V7Q4F2-F1
#
_entry.id   AF-A0A2V7Q4F2-F1
#
_cell.length_a   1.000
_cell.length_b   1.000
_cell.length_c   1.000
_cell.angle_alpha   90.00
_cell.angle_beta   90.00
_cell.angle_gamma   90.00
#
_symmetry.space_group_name_H-M   'P 1'
#
loop_
_entity.id
_entity.type
_entity.pdbx_description
1 polymer ?
#
loop_
_entity_poly.entity_id
_entity_poly.type
_entity_poly.pdbx_seq_one_letter_code
_entity_poly.pdbx_strand_id
1 'polypeptide(L)'
;MTERSGGTAMQEGGSVERPVHPSADVYLRVGAVLVILTVLEIGVFYVPAFRPVLVPVLLVLSAAKFTLVVMFYMHLKADSRFFTFLFGVPLLLAVGVMVALLFLFLGALTLKGAAGAG
;
A
#
# COMPACT_ATOMS: atom_id res chain seq x y z
N MET A 1 29.01 26.07 60.53
CA MET A 1 27.59 25.73 60.30
C MET A 1 27.52 25.07 58.92
N THR A 2 28.05 23.86 58.74
CA THR A 2 27.51 22.53 59.15
C THR A 2 26.26 22.15 58.34
N GLU A 3 26.50 21.35 57.30
CA GLU A 3 25.74 20.17 56.85
C GLU A 3 24.23 20.12 57.15
N ARG A 4 23.40 19.96 56.11
CA ARG A 4 22.43 18.85 56.07
C ARG A 4 22.05 18.47 54.65
N SER A 5 22.66 17.38 54.22
CA SER A 5 22.07 16.33 53.39
C SER A 5 20.65 15.99 53.86
N GLY A 6 19.75 15.76 52.90
CA GLY A 6 18.37 15.36 53.11
C GLY A 6 17.75 14.84 51.84
N GLY A 7 18.28 13.71 51.34
CA GLY A 7 17.51 12.85 50.46
C GLY A 7 16.32 12.22 51.19
N THR A 8 15.46 11.56 50.41
CA THR A 8 14.17 10.92 50.72
C THR A 8 12.97 11.88 50.64
N ALA A 9 11.88 11.59 49.93
CA ALA A 9 11.44 10.35 49.33
C ALA A 9 10.49 10.63 48.16
N MET A 10 10.50 9.68 47.21
CA MET A 10 9.35 9.27 46.40
C MET A 10 8.00 9.67 47.01
N GLN A 11 7.17 10.38 46.24
CA GLN A 11 5.83 9.91 45.86
C GLN A 11 5.16 10.91 44.89
N GLU A 12 5.53 10.87 43.60
CA GLU A 12 4.52 11.15 42.59
C GLU A 12 4.22 9.83 41.89
N GLY A 13 3.31 9.08 42.51
CA GLY A 13 2.52 8.05 41.85
C GLY A 13 1.54 8.67 40.87
N GLY A 14 2.04 9.50 39.95
CA GLY A 14 1.33 9.87 38.75
C GLY A 14 1.25 8.61 37.91
N SER A 15 0.10 7.95 37.97
CA SER A 15 -0.36 6.96 37.01
C SER A 15 0.26 7.27 35.65
N VAL A 16 1.06 6.34 35.13
CA VAL A 16 1.44 6.31 33.72
C VAL A 16 0.14 6.08 32.96
N GLU A 17 -0.63 7.15 32.82
CA GLU A 17 -1.71 7.28 31.88
C GLU A 17 -1.01 7.24 30.53
N ARG A 18 -0.78 6.02 30.04
CA ARG A 18 -0.37 5.77 28.68
C ARG A 18 -1.37 6.56 27.84
N PRO A 19 -0.95 7.58 27.09
CA PRO A 19 -1.87 8.32 26.25
C PRO A 19 -2.42 7.31 25.25
N VAL A 20 -3.64 6.84 25.48
CA VAL A 20 -4.40 6.03 24.53
C VAL A 20 -4.79 7.02 23.43
N HIS A 21 -3.86 7.27 22.51
CA HIS A 21 -4.14 8.00 21.28
C HIS A 21 -4.84 7.05 20.32
N PRO A 22 -6.17 7.15 20.11
CA PRO A 22 -6.98 6.13 19.44
C PRO A 22 -6.79 6.04 17.91
N SER A 23 -5.73 6.63 17.38
CA SER A 23 -5.45 6.67 15.94
C SER A 23 -4.45 5.61 15.49
N ALA A 24 -3.45 5.26 16.31
CA ALA A 24 -2.34 4.36 15.91
C ALA A 24 -2.81 2.92 15.62
N ASP A 25 -3.78 2.41 16.38
CA ASP A 25 -4.25 1.02 16.26
C ASP A 25 -4.87 0.71 14.89
N VAL A 26 -5.49 1.70 14.24
CA VAL A 26 -6.07 1.52 12.90
C VAL A 26 -4.97 1.33 11.87
N TYR A 27 -3.91 2.16 11.89
CA TYR A 27 -2.78 2.03 10.96
C TYR A 27 -2.02 0.73 11.19
N LEU A 28 -1.81 0.32 12.45
CA LEU A 28 -1.16 -0.94 12.76
C LEU A 28 -1.96 -2.14 12.26
N ARG A 29 -3.29 -2.12 12.39
CA ARG A 29 -4.17 -3.18 11.86
C ARG A 29 -4.13 -3.23 10.33
N VAL A 30 -4.20 -2.09 9.66
CA VAL A 30 -4.11 -2.01 8.19
C VAL A 30 -2.73 -2.47 7.70
N GLY A 31 -1.67 -2.07 8.39
CA GLY A 31 -0.30 -2.52 8.13
C GLY A 31 -0.15 -4.03 8.24
N ALA A 32 -0.74 -4.64 9.27
CA ALA A 32 -0.75 -6.10 9.41
C ALA A 32 -1.45 -6.78 8.21
N VAL A 33 -2.57 -6.24 7.72
CA VAL A 33 -3.24 -6.74 6.51
C VAL A 33 -2.33 -6.63 5.28
N LEU A 34 -1.63 -5.51 5.10
CA LEU A 34 -0.68 -5.32 4.00
C LEU A 34 0.48 -6.32 4.05
N VAL A 35 1.00 -6.61 5.24
CA VAL A 35 2.03 -7.65 5.42
C VAL A 35 1.50 -9.02 5.02
N ILE A 36 0.29 -9.39 5.45
CA ILE A 36 -0.35 -10.66 5.07
C ILE A 36 -0.52 -10.75 3.55
N LEU A 37 -1.01 -9.67 2.91
CA LEU A 37 -1.13 -9.61 1.44
C LEU A 37 0.22 -9.75 0.73
N THR A 38 1.31 -9.29 1.35
CA THR A 38 2.67 -9.39 0.80
C THR A 38 3.22 -10.80 0.95
N VAL A 39 2.97 -11.47 2.07
CA VAL A 39 3.31 -12.89 2.25
C VAL A 39 2.55 -13.76 1.25
N LEU A 40 1.25 -13.49 1.05
CA LEU A 40 0.43 -14.18 0.05
C LEU A 40 0.97 -13.97 -1.37
N GLU A 41 1.36 -12.74 -1.72
CA GLU A 41 1.97 -12.44 -3.02
C GLU A 41 3.24 -13.26 -3.27
N ILE A 42 4.14 -13.30 -2.28
CA ILE A 42 5.37 -14.09 -2.37
C ILE A 42 5.02 -15.58 -2.52
N GLY A 43 4.05 -16.08 -1.76
CA GLY A 43 3.58 -17.47 -1.84
C GLY A 43 3.05 -17.84 -3.23
N VAL A 44 2.20 -17.00 -3.81
CA VAL A 44 1.67 -17.19 -5.19
C VAL A 44 2.79 -17.11 -6.22
N PHE A 45 3.71 -16.16 -6.06
CA PHE A 45 4.84 -15.99 -6.98
C PHE A 45 5.78 -17.20 -6.99
N TYR A 46 6.02 -17.80 -5.83
CA TYR A 46 7.01 -18.88 -5.69
C TYR A 46 6.47 -20.27 -6.07
N VAL A 47 5.14 -20.47 -6.03
CA VAL A 47 4.53 -21.76 -6.34
C VAL A 47 4.34 -21.93 -7.86
N PRO A 48 4.99 -22.92 -8.51
CA PRO A 48 4.95 -23.09 -9.97
C PRO A 48 3.55 -23.37 -10.54
N ALA A 49 2.63 -23.88 -9.72
CA ALA A 49 1.26 -24.18 -10.14
C ALA A 49 0.46 -22.93 -10.56
N PHE A 50 0.84 -21.74 -10.11
CA PHE A 50 0.12 -20.50 -10.43
C PHE A 50 0.65 -19.78 -11.68
N ARG A 51 1.69 -20.28 -12.35
CA ARG A 51 2.27 -19.67 -13.58
C ARG A 51 1.25 -19.13 -14.60
N PRO A 52 0.18 -19.85 -14.99
CA PRO A 52 -0.78 -19.35 -15.98
C PRO A 52 -1.66 -18.20 -15.46
N VAL A 53 -1.86 -18.10 -14.14
CA VAL A 53 -2.71 -17.08 -13.49
C VAL A 53 -1.90 -16.06 -12.70
N LEU A 54 -0.57 -16.14 -12.76
CA LEU A 54 0.34 -15.36 -11.93
C LEU A 54 0.19 -13.86 -12.22
N VAL A 55 0.17 -13.50 -13.51
CA VAL A 55 0.01 -12.10 -13.95
C VAL A 55 -1.30 -11.47 -13.43
N PRO A 56 -2.50 -12.03 -13.68
CA PRO A 56 -3.73 -11.41 -13.19
C PRO A 56 -3.81 -11.41 -11.65
N VAL A 57 -3.32 -12.44 -10.97
CA VAL A 57 -3.33 -12.48 -9.49
C VAL A 57 -2.43 -11.41 -8.89
N LEU A 58 -1.20 -11.26 -9.39
CA LEU A 58 -0.28 -10.21 -8.94
C LEU A 58 -0.83 -8.81 -9.21
N LEU A 59 -1.52 -8.62 -10.34
CA LEU A 59 -2.13 -7.34 -10.68
C LEU A 59 -3.28 -6.98 -9.71
N VAL A 60 -4.13 -7.95 -9.37
CA VAL A 60 -5.18 -7.78 -8.36
C VAL A 60 -4.59 -7.52 -6.96
N LEU A 61 -3.58 -8.28 -6.55
CA LEU A 61 -2.92 -8.09 -5.25
C LEU A 61 -2.23 -6.72 -5.15
N SER A 62 -1.57 -6.28 -6.23
CA SER A 62 -0.94 -4.95 -6.30
C SER A 62 -1.97 -3.82 -6.22
N ALA A 63 -3.08 -3.95 -6.96
CA ALA A 63 -4.17 -2.99 -6.92
C ALA A 63 -4.81 -2.91 -5.52
N ALA A 64 -5.06 -4.04 -4.87
CA ALA A 64 -5.63 -4.09 -3.53
C ALA A 64 -4.72 -3.42 -2.48
N LYS A 65 -3.41 -3.70 -2.53
CA LYS A 65 -2.42 -3.05 -1.66
C LYS A 65 -2.39 -1.55 -1.88
N PHE A 66 -2.35 -1.12 -3.14
CA PHE A 66 -2.37 0.30 -3.49
C PHE A 66 -3.62 0.99 -2.94
N THR A 67 -4.81 0.41 -3.11
CA THR A 67 -6.05 0.97 -2.56
C THR A 67 -6.03 1.05 -1.03
N LEU A 68 -5.54 0.02 -0.34
CA LEU A 68 -5.39 0.02 1.12
C LEU A 68 -4.45 1.13 1.60
N VAL A 69 -3.29 1.28 0.96
CA VAL A 69 -2.31 2.34 1.29
C VAL A 69 -2.92 3.72 1.05
N VAL A 70 -3.57 3.93 -0.09
CA VAL A 70 -4.18 5.21 -0.45
C VAL A 70 -5.34 5.53 0.49
N MET A 71 -6.28 4.62 0.74
CA MET A 71 -7.44 4.90 1.60
C MET A 71 -7.08 5.14 3.07
N PHE A 72 -6.13 4.36 3.62
CA PHE A 72 -5.86 4.36 5.06
C PHE A 72 -4.56 5.09 5.42
N TYR A 73 -3.43 4.80 4.76
CA TYR A 73 -2.15 5.44 5.10
C TYR A 73 -2.04 6.88 4.57
N MET A 74 -2.59 7.17 3.40
CA MET A 74 -2.67 8.55 2.87
C MET A 74 -3.84 9.35 3.43
N HIS A 75 -4.51 8.85 4.48
CA HIS A 75 -5.59 9.53 5.24
C HIS A 75 -6.83 9.91 4.42
N LEU A 76 -6.97 9.39 3.20
CA LEU A 76 -8.05 9.75 2.28
C LEU A 76 -9.47 9.46 2.75
N LYS A 77 -9.62 8.48 3.63
CA LYS A 77 -10.93 8.19 4.25
C LYS A 77 -11.38 9.28 5.24
N ALA A 78 -10.44 10.09 5.74
CA ALA A 78 -10.69 11.18 6.69
C ALA A 78 -10.48 12.59 6.10
N ASP A 79 -9.97 12.69 4.87
CA ASP A 79 -9.58 13.95 4.22
C ASP A 79 -10.36 14.21 2.92
N SER A 80 -10.28 15.43 2.40
CA SER A 80 -11.07 15.90 1.25
C SER A 80 -10.74 15.14 -0.06
N ARG A 81 -11.73 15.02 -0.97
CA ARG A 81 -11.63 14.34 -2.28
C ARG A 81 -10.47 14.82 -3.18
N PHE A 82 -9.83 15.93 -2.82
CA PHE A 82 -8.68 16.50 -3.53
C PHE A 82 -7.47 15.56 -3.52
N PHE A 83 -7.17 14.93 -2.38
CA PHE A 83 -6.09 13.95 -2.30
C PHE A 83 -6.40 12.69 -3.14
N THR A 84 -7.69 12.33 -3.28
CA THR A 84 -8.10 11.16 -4.09
C THR A 84 -7.84 11.47 -5.55
N PHE A 85 -8.11 12.71 -5.96
CA PHE A 85 -7.89 13.18 -7.32
C PHE A 85 -6.40 13.25 -7.66
N LEU A 86 -5.55 13.73 -6.74
CA LEU A 86 -4.10 13.84 -6.95
C LEU A 86 -3.42 12.48 -7.21
N PHE A 87 -3.90 11.40 -6.59
CA PHE A 87 -3.42 10.04 -6.88
C PHE A 87 -4.21 9.34 -7.99
N GLY A 88 -5.51 9.58 -8.08
CA GLY A 88 -6.39 8.90 -9.03
C GLY A 88 -6.20 9.34 -10.48
N VAL A 89 -5.99 10.64 -10.73
CA VAL A 89 -5.76 11.18 -12.09
C VAL A 89 -4.50 10.63 -12.73
N PRO A 90 -3.31 10.71 -12.12
CA PRO A 90 -2.10 10.13 -12.72
C PRO A 90 -2.19 8.61 -12.83
N LEU A 91 -2.87 7.91 -11.92
CA LEU A 91 -3.10 6.47 -12.03
C LEU A 91 -3.98 6.13 -13.24
N LEU A 92 -5.11 6.83 -13.42
CA LEU A 92 -6.00 6.64 -14.57
C LEU A 92 -5.29 6.96 -15.88
N LEU A 93 -4.50 8.04 -15.90
CA LEU A 93 -3.66 8.41 -17.03
C LEU A 93 -2.64 7.30 -17.34
N ALA A 94 -1.92 6.79 -16.33
CA ALA A 94 -0.94 5.72 -16.50
C ALA A 94 -1.57 4.43 -17.05
N VAL A 95 -2.73 4.02 -16.53
CA VAL A 95 -3.48 2.87 -17.03
C VAL A 95 -3.96 3.11 -18.47
N GLY A 96 -4.47 4.30 -18.77
CA GLY A 96 -4.90 4.68 -20.11
C GLY A 96 -3.75 4.63 -21.12
N VAL A 97 -2.59 5.20 -20.78
CA VAL A 97 -1.38 5.14 -21.60
C VAL A 97 -0.92 3.69 -21.77
N MET A 98 -0.88 2.90 -20.70
CA MET A 98 -0.52 1.48 -20.77
C MET A 98 -1.43 0.71 -21.74
N VAL A 99 -2.75 0.88 -21.64
CA VAL A 99 -3.72 0.24 -22.56
C VAL A 99 -3.55 0.74 -23.99
N ALA A 100 -3.33 2.04 -24.19
CA ALA A 100 -3.09 2.62 -25.51
C ALA A 100 -1.83 2.05 -26.16
N LEU A 101 -0.74 1.89 -25.39
CA LEU A 101 0.50 1.28 -25.86
C LEU A 101 0.30 -0.21 -26.16
N LEU A 102 -0.41 -0.96 -25.31
CA LEU A 102 -0.73 -2.36 -25.59
C LEU A 102 -1.54 -2.48 -26.89
N PHE A 103 -2.54 -1.63 -27.10
CA PHE A 103 -3.33 -1.62 -28.33
C PHE A 103 -2.49 -1.26 -29.56
N LEU A 104 -1.64 -0.22 -29.45
CA LEU A 104 -0.76 0.23 -30.53
C LEU A 104 0.26 -0.85 -30.91
N PHE A 105 0.99 -1.40 -29.95
CA PHE A 105 2.04 -2.39 -30.24
C PHE A 105 1.45 -3.76 -30.58
N LEU A 106 0.41 -4.24 -29.90
CA LEU A 106 -0.20 -5.53 -30.21
C LEU A 106 -0.97 -5.47 -31.54
N GLY A 107 -1.72 -4.38 -31.78
CA GLY A 107 -2.41 -4.15 -33.04
C GLY A 107 -1.45 -3.94 -34.22
N ALA A 108 -0.45 -3.06 -34.07
CA ALA A 108 0.52 -2.79 -35.13
C ALA A 108 1.45 -3.99 -35.41
N LEU A 109 1.84 -4.76 -34.39
CA LEU A 109 2.68 -5.95 -34.59
C LEU A 109 1.91 -7.08 -35.31
N THR A 110 0.60 -7.21 -35.05
CA THR A 110 -0.26 -8.17 -35.76
C THR A 110 -0.44 -7.79 -37.24
N LEU A 111 -0.62 -6.49 -37.54
CA LEU A 111 -0.72 -5.98 -38.92
C LEU A 111 0.61 -6.04 -39.69
N LYS A 112 1.74 -5.72 -39.03
CA LYS A 112 3.08 -5.82 -39.62
C LYS A 112 3.50 -7.28 -39.85
N GLY A 113 3.20 -8.18 -38.91
CA GLY A 113 3.51 -9.61 -39.03
C GLY A 113 2.77 -10.29 -40.20
N ALA A 114 1.53 -9.89 -40.47
CA ALA A 114 0.76 -10.38 -41.62
C ALA A 114 1.28 -9.82 -42.96
N ALA A 115 1.83 -8.61 -42.98
CA ALA A 115 2.37 -7.97 -44.19
C ALA A 115 3.79 -8.42 -44.58
N GLY A 116 4.50 -9.16 -43.71
CA GLY A 116 5.86 -9.66 -43.95
C GLY A 116 5.97 -11.15 -44.29
N ALA A 117 4.83 -11.85 -44.44
CA ALA A 117 4.76 -13.29 -44.69
C ALA A 117 4.38 -13.66 -46.14
N GLY A 118 4.53 -12.73 -47.08
CA GLY A 118 4.29 -12.92 -48.52
C GLY A 118 5.56 -12.81 -49.34
#